data_AF-A0A1F3TXI7-F1
#
_entry.id   AF-A0A1F3TXI7-F1
#
_cell.length_a   1.000
_cell.length_b   1.000
_cell.length_c   1.000
_cell.angle_alpha   90.00
_cell.angle_beta   90.00
_cell.angle_gamma   90.00
#
_symmetry.space_group_name_H-M   'P 1'
#
loop_
_entity.id
_entity.type
_entity.pdbx_description
1 polymer ?
#
loop_
_entity_poly.entity_id
_entity_poly.type
_entity_poly.pdbx_seq_one_letter_code
_entity_poly.pdbx_strand_id
1 'polypeptide(L)' 'MSSVEPHVKSKLKTLIRTFLMPTFVGKAFVIYFGLHYSMYPGEGYGYGLVGSLAFTLISLVRFAWKYRNQEEF' A
#
# COMPACT_ATOMS: atom_id res chain seq x y z
N MET A 1 32.26 -8.02 16.38
CA MET A 1 31.73 -7.04 15.43
C MET A 1 30.84 -7.80 14.45
N SER A 2 29.52 -7.77 14.62
CA SER A 2 28.62 -8.65 13.84
C SER A 2 28.49 -8.14 12.40
N SER A 3 28.96 -8.95 11.45
CA SER A 3 28.82 -8.73 10.02
C SER A 3 27.34 -8.89 9.65
N VAL A 4 26.64 -7.77 9.51
CA VAL A 4 25.26 -7.78 9.01
C VAL A 4 25.32 -8.16 7.54
N GLU A 5 25.05 -9.43 7.25
CA GLU A 5 25.02 -9.99 5.91
C GLU A 5 24.11 -9.14 4.98
N PRO A 6 24.55 -8.81 3.76
CA PRO A 6 23.85 -7.88 2.87
C PRO A 6 22.45 -8.37 2.45
N HIS A 7 22.16 -9.67 2.60
CA HIS A 7 20.89 -10.28 2.23
C HIS A 7 19.72 -9.84 3.14
N VAL A 8 19.96 -9.64 4.44
CA VAL A 8 18.92 -9.27 5.43
C VAL A 8 18.48 -7.81 5.25
N LYS A 9 19.44 -6.90 5.01
CA LYS A 9 19.14 -5.48 4.75
C LYS A 9 18.25 -5.29 3.51
N SER A 10 18.45 -6.10 2.48
CA SER A 10 17.65 -6.05 1.26
C SER A 10 16.19 -6.50 1.49
N LYS A 11 15.99 -7.59 2.25
CA LYS A 11 14.64 -8.08 2.60
C LYS A 11 13.87 -7.10 3.50
N LEU A 12 14.51 -6.53 4.51
CA LEU A 12 13.90 -5.51 5.38
C LEU A 12 13.52 -4.24 4.63
N LYS A 13 14.40 -3.72 3.77
CA LYS A 13 14.10 -2.55 2.93
C LYS A 13 12.95 -2.84 1.96
N THR A 14 12.87 -4.04 1.41
CA THR A 14 11.79 -4.48 0.54
C THR A 14 10.47 -4.60 1.29
N LEU A 15 10.48 -5.19 2.49
CA LEU A 15 9.29 -5.35 3.32
C LEU A 15 8.76 -4.01 3.82
N ILE A 16 9.65 -3.14 4.31
CA ILE A 16 9.31 -1.76 4.68
C ILE A 16 8.74 -1.05 3.47
N ARG A 17 9.41 -1.06 2.31
CA ARG A 17 8.91 -0.36 1.11
C ARG A 17 7.54 -0.90 0.69
N THR A 18 7.33 -2.20 0.70
CA THR A 18 6.03 -2.76 0.30
C THR A 18 4.93 -2.58 1.33
N PHE A 19 5.25 -2.36 2.61
CA PHE A 19 4.23 -2.10 3.63
C PHE A 19 3.96 -0.60 3.80
N LEU A 20 5.02 0.21 3.90
CA LEU A 20 4.93 1.66 4.06
C LEU A 20 4.30 2.31 2.83
N MET A 21 4.65 1.91 1.62
CA MET A 21 4.16 2.57 0.40
C MET A 21 2.63 2.49 0.27
N PRO A 22 1.97 1.31 0.33
CA PRO A 22 0.51 1.24 0.31
C PRO A 22 -0.13 1.83 1.56
N THR A 23 0.52 1.76 2.74
CA THR A 23 -0.02 2.39 3.95
C THR A 23 -0.04 3.91 3.82
N PHE A 24 1.03 4.53 3.33
CA PHE A 24 1.09 5.97 3.11
C PHE A 24 0.13 6.41 2.03
N VAL A 25 0.09 5.69 0.90
CA VAL A 25 -0.83 5.98 -0.20
C VAL A 25 -2.27 5.86 0.29
N GLY A 26 -2.66 4.74 0.90
CA GLY A 26 -4.00 4.54 1.43
C GLY A 26 -4.41 5.62 2.42
N LYS A 27 -3.53 5.97 3.37
CA LYS A 27 -3.81 7.02 4.35
C LYS A 27 -3.93 8.41 3.71
N ALA A 28 -3.07 8.74 2.76
CA ALA A 28 -3.14 10.00 2.02
C ALA A 28 -4.43 10.11 1.19
N PHE A 29 -4.83 9.02 0.53
CA PHE A 29 -6.08 8.95 -0.22
C PHE A 29 -7.30 9.08 0.68
N VAL A 30 -7.34 8.35 1.81
CA VAL A 30 -8.43 8.44 2.79
C VAL A 30 -8.55 9.86 3.35
N ILE A 31 -7.42 10.52 3.67
CA ILE A 31 -7.44 11.90 4.17
C ILE A 31 -7.92 12.85 3.07
N TYR A 32 -7.34 12.78 1.87
CA TYR A 32 -7.67 13.70 0.77
C TYR A 32 -9.13 13.58 0.33
N PHE A 33 -9.57 12.36 0.03
CA PHE A 33 -10.93 12.09 -0.43
C PHE A 33 -11.95 12.12 0.71
N GLY A 34 -11.57 11.74 1.94
CA GLY A 34 -12.45 11.86 3.11
C GLY A 34 -12.73 13.32 3.46
N LEU A 35 -11.69 14.17 3.48
CA LEU A 35 -11.85 15.61 3.69
C LEU A 35 -12.66 16.25 2.56
N HIS A 36 -12.38 15.94 1.29
CA HIS A 36 -13.15 16.48 0.16
C HIS A 36 -14.58 15.94 0.11
N TYR A 37 -14.82 14.68 0.46
CA TYR A 37 -16.18 14.13 0.53
C TYR A 37 -17.01 14.84 1.61
N SER A 38 -16.40 15.16 2.76
CA SER A 38 -17.06 15.91 3.83
C SER A 38 -17.31 17.37 3.46
N MET A 39 -16.38 18.01 2.74
CA MET A 39 -16.51 19.42 2.33
C MET A 39 -17.39 19.63 1.08
N TYR A 40 -17.40 18.69 0.13
CA TYR A 40 -18.11 18.77 -1.15
C TYR A 40 -18.94 17.50 -1.40
N PRO A 41 -20.00 17.28 -0.62
CA PRO A 41 -20.87 16.12 -0.81
C PRO A 41 -21.55 16.19 -2.18
N GLY A 42 -21.39 15.13 -2.99
CA GLY A 42 -22.07 14.99 -4.30
C GLY A 42 -21.22 15.31 -5.53
N GLU A 43 -20.02 15.88 -5.41
CA GLU A 43 -19.14 16.19 -6.56
C GLU A 43 -18.31 14.99 -7.08
N GLY A 44 -18.72 13.76 -6.75
CA GLY A 44 -18.06 12.56 -7.26
C GLY A 44 -16.75 12.17 -6.56
N TYR A 45 -16.32 12.89 -5.52
CA TYR A 45 -15.17 12.50 -4.67
C TYR A 45 -15.34 11.11 -4.02
N GLY A 46 -16.57 10.62 -3.87
CA GLY A 46 -16.85 9.24 -3.47
C GLY A 46 -16.33 8.19 -4.46
N TYR A 47 -16.39 8.46 -5.78
CA TYR A 47 -15.82 7.56 -6.79
C TYR A 47 -14.29 7.51 -6.73
N GLY A 48 -13.65 8.65 -6.43
CA GLY A 48 -12.21 8.70 -6.21
C GLY A 48 -11.79 7.93 -4.94
N LEU A 49 -12.57 8.02 -3.86
CA LEU A 49 -12.36 7.23 -2.65
C LEU A 49 -12.46 5.72 -2.94
N VAL A 50 -13.54 5.29 -3.61
CA VAL A 50 -13.76 3.88 -3.97
C VAL A 50 -12.67 3.37 -4.93
N GLY A 51 -12.27 4.17 -5.93
CA GLY A 51 -11.19 3.84 -6.85
C GLY A 51 -9.85 3.67 -6.16
N SER A 52 -9.54 4.52 -5.18
CA SER A 52 -8.31 4.41 -4.38
C SER A 52 -8.29 3.17 -3.48
N LEU A 53 -9.45 2.82 -2.91
CA LEU A 53 -9.61 1.61 -2.13
C LEU A 53 -9.43 0.37 -3.00
N ALA A 54 -10.08 0.34 -4.17
CA ALA A 54 -9.94 -0.73 -5.15
C ALA A 54 -8.48 -0.89 -5.60
N PHE A 55 -7.79 0.21 -5.91
CA PHE A 55 -6.38 0.19 -6.28
C PHE A 55 -5.48 -0.35 -5.15
N THR A 56 -5.76 0.05 -3.92
CA THR A 56 -5.02 -0.42 -2.74
C THR A 56 -5.25 -1.91 -2.52
N LEU A 57 -6.50 -2.38 -2.60
CA LEU A 57 -6.85 -3.80 -2.50
C LEU A 57 -6.21 -4.64 -3.62
N ILE A 58 -6.26 -4.18 -4.87
CA ILE A 58 -5.63 -4.88 -6.00
C ILE A 58 -4.11 -4.94 -5.81
N SER A 59 -3.47 -3.85 -5.36
CA SER A 59 -2.03 -3.84 -5.08
C SER A 59 -1.67 -4.81 -3.96
N LEU A 60 -2.50 -4.88 -2.92
CA LEU A 60 -2.29 -5.78 -1.78
C LEU A 60 -2.49 -7.24 -2.16
N VAL A 61 -3.55 -7.55 -2.91
CA VAL A 61 -3.84 -8.89 -3.44
C VAL A 61 -2.73 -9.33 -4.39
N ARG A 62 -2.27 -8.46 -5.30
CA ARG A 62 -1.16 -8.76 -6.22
C ARG A 62 0.14 -8.99 -5.45
N PHE A 63 0.40 -8.21 -4.39
CA PHE A 63 1.56 -8.42 -3.53
C PHE A 63 1.47 -9.74 -2.76
N ALA A 64 0.33 -10.04 -2.15
CA ALA A 64 0.08 -11.29 -1.43
C ALA A 64 0.22 -12.50 -2.36
N TRP A 65 -0.30 -12.42 -3.59
CA TRP A 65 -0.13 -13.47 -4.59
C TRP A 65 1.34 -13.65 -4.98
N LYS A 66 2.07 -12.55 -5.19
CA LYS A 66 3.50 -12.61 -5.51
C LYS A 66 4.33 -13.20 -4.36
N TYR A 67 3.95 -12.96 -3.10
CA TYR A 67 4.64 -13.52 -1.93
C TYR A 67 4.27 -14.99 -1.69
N ARG A 68 3.01 -15.38 -1.95
CA ARG A 68 2.58 -16.79 -1.94
C ARG A 68 3.36 -17.64 -2.94
N ASN A 69 3.71 -17.05 -4.09
CA ASN A 69 4.52 -17.72 -5.11
C ASN A 69 6.04 -17.73 -4.81
N GLN A 70 6.48 -17.24 -3.64
CA GLN A 70 7.87 -17.27 -3.19
C GLN A 70 8.13 -18.33 -2.09
N GLU A 71 7.12 -19.15 -1.75
CA GLU A 71 7.28 -20.31 -0.86
C GLU A 71 7.79 -21.57 -1.57
N GLU A 72 8.07 -21.49 -2.87
CA GLU A 72 8.82 -22.52 -3.60
C GLU A 72 10.24 -21.99 -3.87
N PHE A 73 11.23 -22.69 -3.30
CA PHE A 73 12.70 -22.52 -3.32
C PHE A 73 13.35 -21.84 -2.10
#